data_AF-A0A7K6GXJ3-F1
#
_entry.id   AF-A0A7K6GXJ3-F1
#
_cell.length_a   1.000
_cell.length_b   1.000
_cell.length_c   1.000
_cell.angle_alpha   90.00
_cell.angle_beta   90.00
_cell.angle_gamma   90.00
#
_symmetry.space_group_name_H-M   'P 1'
#
loop_
_entity.id
_entity.type
_entity.pdbx_description
1 polymer ?
#
loop_
_entity_poly.entity_id
_entity_poly.type
_entity_poly.pdbx_seq_one_letter_code
_entity_poly.pdbx_strand_id
1 'polypeptide(L)'
;SGHVQLLPPQNVTLLSKDFAMILAWAPGEGFPPNVTYTVRYESQDRLDKWVKVSHCKNIPRTFCNLTCALSNLYVKVRARVKAVWGRSQSPWVKSQFKDYYSDGE
;
A
#
# COMPACT_ATOMS: atom_id res chain seq x y z
N SER A 1 -8.78 -3.20 30.57
CA SER A 1 -9.10 -3.56 29.18
C SER A 1 -7.97 -3.08 28.27
N GLY A 2 -7.11 -4.00 27.82
CA GLY A 2 -5.96 -3.63 26.98
C GLY A 2 -6.38 -3.39 25.54
N HIS A 3 -6.14 -2.19 25.01
CA HIS A 3 -6.23 -1.97 23.57
C HIS A 3 -5.06 -2.71 22.91
N VAL A 4 -5.35 -3.77 22.15
CA VAL A 4 -4.35 -4.43 21.31
C VAL A 4 -3.97 -3.45 20.20
N GLN A 5 -2.77 -2.87 20.32
CA GLN A 5 -2.22 -1.95 19.33
C GLN A 5 -1.68 -2.76 18.15
N LEU A 6 -2.26 -2.55 16.97
CA LEU A 6 -1.82 -3.19 15.74
C LEU A 6 -0.64 -2.41 15.16
N LEU A 7 0.53 -3.05 15.09
CA LEU A 7 1.73 -2.43 14.53
C LEU A 7 1.60 -2.21 13.01
N PRO A 8 2.19 -1.11 12.49
CA PRO A 8 2.11 -0.79 11.08
C PRO A 8 2.93 -1.75 10.19
N PRO A 9 2.57 -1.89 8.91
CA PRO A 9 3.39 -2.61 7.93
C PRO A 9 4.80 -2.00 7.82
N GLN A 10 5.79 -2.85 7.55
CA GLN A 10 7.20 -2.49 7.46
C GLN A 10 7.69 -2.62 6.01
N ASN A 11 8.84 -2.03 5.69
CA ASN A 11 9.47 -2.14 4.37
C ASN A 11 8.51 -1.89 3.20
N VAL A 12 7.70 -0.83 3.32
CA VAL A 12 6.67 -0.48 2.33
C VAL A 12 7.33 0.11 1.10
N THR A 13 7.38 -0.66 0.03
CA THR A 13 8.10 -0.32 -1.20
C THR A 13 7.16 -0.39 -2.39
N LEU A 14 7.16 0.67 -3.20
CA LEU A 14 6.46 0.70 -4.47
C LEU A 14 7.45 0.43 -5.60
N LEU A 15 7.22 -0.68 -6.29
CA LEU A 15 8.07 -1.19 -7.36
C LEU A 15 7.41 -0.89 -8.70
N SER A 16 8.21 -0.44 -9.67
CA SER A 16 7.85 -0.43 -11.09
C SER A 16 8.78 -1.39 -11.81
N LYS A 17 8.22 -2.39 -12.50
CA LYS A 17 8.98 -3.33 -13.33
C LYS A 17 8.05 -3.96 -14.37
N ASP A 18 8.51 -4.09 -15.61
CA ASP A 18 7.79 -4.74 -16.70
C ASP A 18 6.33 -4.23 -16.86
N PHE A 19 6.15 -2.91 -16.82
CA PHE A 19 4.84 -2.22 -16.85
C PHE A 19 3.92 -2.53 -15.66
N ALA A 20 4.39 -3.26 -14.65
CA ALA A 20 3.65 -3.52 -13.43
C ALA A 20 4.03 -2.53 -12.33
N MET A 21 3.01 -1.96 -11.68
CA MET A 21 3.17 -1.20 -10.44
C MET A 21 2.71 -2.04 -9.26
N ILE A 22 3.64 -2.43 -8.40
CA ILE A 22 3.38 -3.35 -7.29
C ILE A 22 3.83 -2.71 -5.98
N LEU A 23 2.89 -2.51 -5.07
CA LEU A 23 3.20 -2.19 -3.68
C LEU A 23 3.47 -3.50 -2.92
N ALA A 24 4.61 -3.60 -2.26
CA ALA A 24 4.96 -4.71 -1.38
C ALA A 24 5.32 -4.21 0.02
N TRP A 25 5.11 -5.04 1.03
CA TRP A 25 5.45 -4.73 2.42
C TRP A 25 5.73 -6.00 3.22
N ALA A 26 6.37 -5.84 4.37
CA ALA A 26 6.43 -6.85 5.43
C ALA A 26 5.33 -6.58 6.46
N PRO A 27 4.81 -7.63 7.14
CA PRO A 27 3.96 -7.45 8.31
C PRO A 27 4.64 -6.64 9.43
N GLY A 28 3.84 -6.01 10.29
CA GLY A 28 4.35 -5.48 11.56
C GLY A 28 4.78 -6.61 12.49
N GLU A 29 5.67 -6.32 13.45
CA GLU A 29 6.07 -7.32 14.45
C GLU A 29 4.86 -7.83 15.25
N GLY A 30 4.89 -9.11 15.63
CA GLY A 30 3.80 -9.73 16.40
C GLY A 30 2.43 -9.68 15.71
N PHE A 31 2.38 -9.62 14.37
CA PHE A 31 1.11 -9.53 13.64
C PHE A 31 0.19 -10.72 14.00
N PRO A 32 -1.10 -10.46 14.26
CA PRO A 32 -2.03 -11.50 14.66
C PRO A 32 -2.40 -12.41 13.47
N PRO A 33 -2.86 -13.64 13.74
CA PRO A 33 -3.45 -14.49 12.70
C PRO A 33 -4.66 -13.77 12.09
N ASN A 34 -4.83 -13.91 10.78
CA ASN A 34 -5.90 -13.27 9.99
C ASN A 34 -5.81 -11.73 9.94
N VAL A 35 -4.64 -11.15 10.17
CA VAL A 35 -4.42 -9.74 9.80
C VAL A 35 -4.65 -9.57 8.30
N THR A 36 -5.31 -8.47 7.95
CA THR A 36 -5.53 -8.09 6.55
C THR A 36 -4.98 -6.70 6.30
N TYR A 37 -4.81 -6.35 5.03
CA TYR A 37 -4.22 -5.09 4.62
C TYR A 37 -5.16 -4.32 3.70
N THR A 38 -5.15 -3.00 3.85
CA THR A 38 -5.87 -2.10 2.93
C THR A 38 -4.89 -1.14 2.28
N VAL A 39 -4.97 -1.02 0.96
CA VAL A 39 -4.10 -0.16 0.15
C VAL A 39 -4.87 1.03 -0.43
N ARG A 40 -4.20 2.19 -0.52
CA ARG A 40 -4.62 3.37 -1.28
C ARG A 40 -3.43 3.94 -2.03
N TYR A 41 -3.70 4.71 -3.08
CA TYR A 41 -2.65 5.45 -3.80
C TYR A 41 -3.04 6.91 -4.00
N GLU A 42 -2.07 7.74 -4.33
CA GLU A 42 -2.27 9.08 -4.86
C GLU A 42 -1.22 9.37 -5.92
N SER A 43 -1.50 10.34 -6.76
CA SER A 43 -0.62 10.83 -7.81
C SER A 43 -0.12 12.23 -7.49
N GLN A 44 1.05 12.59 -8.01
CA GLN A 44 1.69 13.89 -7.73
C GLN A 44 0.87 15.10 -8.20
N ASP A 45 0.05 14.93 -9.25
CA ASP A 45 -0.91 15.95 -9.73
C ASP A 45 -2.17 16.05 -8.85
N ARG A 46 -2.36 15.13 -7.90
CA ARG A 46 -3.52 15.05 -7.00
C ARG A 46 -3.10 14.69 -5.57
N LEU A 47 -2.15 15.45 -5.02
CA LEU A 47 -1.68 15.25 -3.64
C LEU A 47 -2.82 15.28 -2.62
N ASP A 48 -2.70 14.44 -1.60
CA ASP A 48 -3.64 14.22 -0.50
C ASP A 48 -5.04 13.72 -0.90
N LYS A 49 -5.27 13.48 -2.20
CA LYS A 49 -6.49 12.87 -2.75
C LYS A 49 -6.32 11.35 -2.89
N TRP A 50 -6.28 10.67 -1.76
CA TRP A 50 -6.08 9.21 -1.70
C TRP A 50 -7.22 8.41 -2.35
N VAL A 51 -6.91 7.75 -3.45
CA VAL A 51 -7.81 6.88 -4.22
C VAL A 51 -7.85 5.47 -3.61
N LYS A 52 -9.04 4.88 -3.57
CA LYS A 52 -9.27 3.51 -3.07
C LYS A 52 -8.86 2.50 -4.14
N VAL A 53 -8.20 1.42 -3.72
CA VAL A 53 -7.88 0.27 -4.57
C VAL A 53 -8.79 -0.87 -4.14
N SER A 54 -9.93 -1.04 -4.81
CA SER A 54 -11.02 -1.92 -4.36
C SER A 54 -10.57 -3.38 -4.19
N HIS A 55 -9.80 -3.92 -5.13
CA HIS A 55 -9.25 -5.29 -5.08
C HIS A 55 -8.12 -5.48 -4.05
N CYS A 56 -7.70 -4.41 -3.38
CA CYS A 56 -6.71 -4.43 -2.31
C CYS A 56 -7.27 -3.89 -0.98
N LYS A 57 -8.58 -4.03 -0.75
CA LYS A 57 -9.22 -3.79 0.53
C LYS A 57 -9.29 -5.11 1.33
N ASN A 58 -8.76 -5.10 2.55
CA ASN A 58 -8.77 -6.22 3.49
C ASN A 58 -8.25 -7.54 2.89
N ILE A 59 -7.09 -7.48 2.24
CA ILE A 59 -6.44 -8.65 1.62
C ILE A 59 -5.45 -9.32 2.60
N PRO A 60 -5.29 -10.65 2.58
CA PRO A 60 -4.34 -11.34 3.48
C PRO A 60 -2.89 -11.30 2.96
N ARG A 61 -2.72 -11.13 1.64
CA ARG A 61 -1.41 -11.05 0.98
C ARG A 61 -0.70 -9.74 1.32
N THR A 62 0.64 -9.77 1.26
CA THR A 62 1.53 -8.64 1.59
C THR A 62 1.99 -7.85 0.36
N PHE A 63 1.20 -7.90 -0.71
CA PHE A 63 1.44 -7.11 -1.92
C PHE A 63 0.12 -6.73 -2.61
N CYS A 64 0.16 -5.67 -3.42
CA CYS A 64 -0.96 -5.22 -4.21
C CYS A 64 -0.48 -4.70 -5.57
N ASN A 65 -1.04 -5.27 -6.64
CA ASN A 65 -0.84 -4.76 -8.00
C ASN A 65 -1.76 -3.54 -8.21
N LEU A 66 -1.16 -2.39 -8.49
CA LEU A 66 -1.82 -1.11 -8.72
C LEU A 66 -2.00 -0.77 -10.20
N THR A 67 -1.42 -1.55 -11.11
CA THR A 67 -1.33 -1.25 -12.55
C THR A 67 -2.67 -0.85 -13.14
N CYS A 68 -3.72 -1.65 -12.92
CA CYS A 68 -5.07 -1.39 -13.44
C CYS A 68 -5.84 -0.30 -12.66
N ALA A 69 -5.33 0.16 -11.52
CA ALA A 69 -5.95 1.21 -10.72
C ALA A 69 -5.42 2.61 -11.09
N LEU A 70 -4.24 2.71 -11.71
CA LEU A 70 -3.63 3.99 -12.08
C LEU A 70 -4.34 4.58 -13.29
N SER A 71 -4.74 5.85 -13.17
CA SER A 71 -5.43 6.60 -14.24
C SER A 71 -4.49 7.46 -15.09
N ASN A 72 -3.31 7.79 -14.57
CA ASN A 72 -2.31 8.61 -15.26
C ASN A 72 -0.92 8.03 -14.99
N LEU A 73 -0.28 7.55 -16.05
CA LEU A 73 1.02 6.88 -16.01
C LEU A 73 2.19 7.86 -16.20
N TYR A 74 1.91 9.12 -16.55
CA TYR A 74 2.92 10.14 -16.81
C TYR A 74 3.34 10.93 -15.57
N VAL A 75 2.72 10.66 -14.42
CA VAL A 75 3.01 11.33 -13.15
C VAL A 75 3.48 10.33 -12.12
N LYS A 76 4.32 10.79 -11.18
CA LYS A 76 4.73 9.96 -10.05
C LYS A 76 3.54 9.61 -9.19
N VAL A 77 3.54 8.38 -8.70
CA VAL A 77 2.53 7.90 -7.76
C VAL A 77 3.21 7.38 -6.50
N ARG A 78 2.51 7.47 -5.38
CA ARG A 78 2.89 6.74 -4.17
C ARG A 78 1.68 6.01 -3.63
N ALA A 79 1.94 4.95 -2.89
CA ALA A 79 0.89 4.19 -2.25
C ALA A 79 1.04 4.21 -0.74
N ARG A 80 0.00 3.81 -0.04
CA ARG A 80 0.02 3.59 1.40
C ARG A 80 -0.74 2.35 1.76
N VAL A 81 -0.28 1.70 2.81
CA VAL A 81 -0.89 0.49 3.36
C VAL A 81 -1.06 0.63 4.87
N LYS A 82 -2.07 -0.04 5.39
CA LYS A 82 -2.25 -0.26 6.83
C LYS A 82 -2.70 -1.69 7.09
N ALA A 83 -2.41 -2.18 8.28
CA ALA A 83 -2.94 -3.43 8.79
C ALA A 83 -4.33 -3.20 9.40
N VAL A 84 -5.18 -4.23 9.31
CA VAL A 84 -6.54 -4.28 9.85
C VAL A 84 -6.74 -5.65 10.50
N TRP A 85 -7.19 -5.65 11.76
CA TRP A 85 -7.49 -6.86 12.50
C TRP A 85 -8.70 -6.64 13.42
N GLY A 86 -9.81 -7.32 13.13
CA GLY A 86 -11.08 -7.07 13.80
C GLY A 86 -11.51 -5.60 13.65
N ARG A 87 -11.60 -4.89 14.78
CA ARG A 87 -11.89 -3.44 14.82
C ARG A 87 -10.62 -2.57 14.91
N SER A 88 -9.46 -3.17 15.17
CA SER A 88 -8.17 -2.48 15.28
C SER A 88 -7.56 -2.22 13.91
N GLN A 89 -6.89 -1.08 13.79
CA GLN A 89 -6.22 -0.65 12.57
C GLN A 89 -4.89 0.00 12.92
N SER A 90 -3.85 -0.28 12.14
CA SER A 90 -2.57 0.42 12.30
C SER A 90 -2.64 1.83 11.70
N PRO A 91 -1.69 2.71 12.04
CA PRO A 91 -1.38 3.88 11.22
C PRO A 91 -1.09 3.49 9.77
N TRP A 92 -1.26 4.45 8.86
CA TRP A 92 -0.87 4.30 7.46
C TRP A 92 0.64 4.47 7.30
N VAL A 93 1.25 3.62 6.48
CA VAL A 93 2.64 3.78 6.04
C VAL A 93 2.65 4.06 4.55
N LYS A 94 3.32 5.15 4.15
CA LYS A 94 3.45 5.57 2.76
C LYS A 94 4.72 4.97 2.15
N SER A 95 4.66 4.59 0.89
CA SER A 95 5.85 4.37 0.07
C SER A 95 6.47 5.72 -0.33
N GLN A 96 7.68 5.65 -0.87
CA GLN A 96 8.21 6.74 -1.69
C GLN A 96 7.39 6.89 -2.99
N PHE A 97 7.52 8.06 -3.62
CA PHE A 97 7.01 8.26 -4.97
C PHE A 97 7.82 7.45 -5.97
N LYS A 98 7.14 6.93 -6.99
CA LYS A 98 7.74 6.16 -8.08
C LYS A 98 7.13 6.58 -9.41
N ASP A 99 7.99 6.72 -10.40
CA ASP A 99 7.62 6.90 -11.81
C ASP A 99 7.10 5.58 -12.38
N TYR A 100 6.06 5.62 -13.22
CA TYR A 100 5.52 4.40 -13.84
C TYR A 100 6.53 3.80 -14.84
N TYR A 101 7.15 4.65 -15.66
CA TYR A 101 8.12 4.23 -16.70
C TYR A 101 9.56 4.21 -16.20
N SER A 102 9.82 3.96 -14.91
CA SER A 102 11.21 3.76 -14.49
C SER A 102 11.68 2.40 -15.01
N ASP A 103 12.33 2.40 -16.17
CA ASP A 103 13.19 1.30 -16.59
C ASP A 103 14.27 1.12 -15.52
N GLY A 104 14.58 -0.15 -15.22
CA GLY A 104 15.49 -0.51 -14.13
C GLY A 104 16.84 0.19 -14.28
N GLU A 105 17.14 1.04 -13.30
CA GLU A 105 18.52 1.34 -12.90
C GLU A 105 18.89 0.42 -11.74
#